data_AF-G1K0R7-F1
#
_entry.id   AF-G1K0R7-F1
#
_cell.length_a   1.000
_cell.length_b   1.000
_cell.length_c   1.000
_cell.angle_alpha   90.00
_cell.angle_beta   90.00
_cell.angle_gamma   90.00
#
_symmetry.space_group_name_H-M   'P 1'
#
loop_
_entity.id
_entity.type
_entity.pdbx_description
1 polymer ?
#
loop_
_entity_poly.entity_id
_entity_poly.type
_entity_poly.pdbx_seq_one_letter_code
_entity_poly.pdbx_strand_id
1 'polypeptide(L)' 'SEILRVIDSLQLTETKQVATPVDWKHGDNCMVLPTLTDEEATKLFPNGYTTVPVPSEKTYIRITPQP' A
#
# COMPACT_ATOMS: atom_id res chain seq x y z
N SER A 1 -2.36 -12.88 -16.33
CA SER A 1 -1.22 -12.51 -17.20
C SER A 1 -0.36 -11.51 -16.45
N GLU A 2 0.96 -11.66 -16.44
CA GLU A 2 1.86 -10.79 -15.68
C GLU A 2 1.97 -9.37 -16.27
N ILE A 3 1.92 -9.26 -17.60
CA ILE A 3 2.01 -7.95 -18.29
C ILE A 3 0.85 -7.03 -17.87
N LEU A 4 -0.39 -7.56 -17.84
CA LEU A 4 -1.55 -6.77 -17.40
C LEU A 4 -1.44 -6.41 -15.92
N ARG A 5 -1.02 -7.37 -15.08
CA ARG A 5 -0.85 -7.16 -13.63
C ARG A 5 0.12 -6.01 -13.32
N VAL A 6 1.25 -5.93 -14.02
CA VAL A 6 2.22 -4.85 -13.79
C VAL A 6 1.74 -3.51 -14.33
N ILE A 7 0.96 -3.49 -15.43
CA ILE A 7 0.35 -2.25 -15.94
C ILE A 7 -0.66 -1.70 -14.93
N ASP A 8 -1.55 -2.56 -14.42
CA ASP A 8 -2.53 -2.17 -13.40
C ASP A 8 -1.83 -1.62 -12.14
N SER A 9 -0.75 -2.28 -11.72
CA SER A 9 0.07 -1.82 -10.59
C SER A 9 0.67 -0.44 -10.87
N LEU A 10 1.31 -0.23 -12.03
CA LEU A 10 1.95 1.05 -12.35
C LEU A 10 0.94 2.21 -12.38
N GLN A 11 -0.23 1.99 -12.98
CA GLN A 11 -1.29 2.99 -13.05
C GLN A 11 -1.87 3.32 -11.65
N LEU A 12 -2.02 2.31 -10.80
CA LEU A 12 -2.46 2.50 -9.42
C LEU A 12 -1.44 3.35 -8.63
N THR A 13 -0.16 2.99 -8.69
CA THR A 13 0.90 3.66 -7.92
C THR A 13 1.23 5.07 -8.42
N GLU A 14 0.89 5.39 -9.67
CA GLU A 14 1.02 6.77 -10.19
C GLU A 14 0.01 7.74 -9.55
N THR A 15 -1.21 7.25 -9.26
CA THR A 15 -2.32 8.11 -8.80
C THR A 15 -2.59 8.02 -7.31
N LYS A 16 -2.10 6.98 -6.64
CA LYS A 16 -2.33 6.69 -5.23
C LYS A 16 -1.01 6.48 -4.53
N GLN A 17 -0.90 6.97 -3.30
CA GLN A 17 0.32 6.91 -2.48
C GLN A 17 0.51 5.53 -1.83
N VAL A 18 0.51 4.48 -2.65
CA VAL A 18 0.64 3.07 -2.23
C VAL A 18 1.69 2.34 -3.08
N ALA A 19 2.10 1.17 -2.64
CA ALA A 19 2.86 0.19 -3.42
C ALA A 19 2.13 -1.17 -3.43
N THR A 20 2.29 -1.96 -4.49
CA THR A 20 1.69 -3.29 -4.57
C THR A 20 2.65 -4.34 -3.98
N PRO A 21 2.18 -5.21 -3.06
CA PRO A 21 3.01 -6.26 -2.49
C PRO A 21 3.28 -7.40 -3.50
N VAL A 22 4.08 -8.37 -3.07
CA VAL A 22 4.31 -9.62 -3.82
C VAL A 22 2.97 -10.30 -4.14
N ASP A 23 2.88 -10.88 -5.34
CA ASP A 23 1.71 -11.61 -5.85
C ASP A 23 0.38 -10.83 -5.85
N TRP A 24 0.43 -9.50 -5.72
CA TRP A 24 -0.74 -8.62 -5.74
C TRP A 24 -1.58 -8.79 -7.01
N LYS A 25 -2.90 -8.87 -6.84
CA LYS A 25 -3.90 -8.82 -7.91
C LYS A 25 -4.79 -7.60 -7.75
N HIS A 26 -5.39 -7.14 -8.84
CA HIS A 26 -6.32 -6.02 -8.82
C HIS A 26 -7.45 -6.26 -7.80
N GLY A 27 -7.62 -5.33 -6.86
CA GLY A 27 -8.56 -5.39 -5.74
C GLY A 27 -7.93 -5.83 -4.42
N ASP A 28 -6.72 -6.41 -4.42
CA ASP A 28 -6.03 -6.83 -3.20
C ASP A 28 -5.48 -5.63 -2.42
N ASN A 29 -5.18 -5.86 -1.14
CA ASN A 29 -4.57 -4.85 -0.28
C ASN A 29 -3.22 -4.37 -0.82
N CYS A 30 -2.95 -3.09 -0.57
CA CYS A 30 -1.71 -2.41 -0.94
C CYS A 30 -0.87 -2.07 0.30
N MET A 31 0.39 -1.73 0.08
CA MET A 31 1.31 -1.25 1.10
C MET A 31 1.30 0.28 1.14
N VAL A 32 1.19 0.87 2.32
CA VAL A 32 1.37 2.32 2.50
C VAL A 32 2.85 2.66 2.33
N LEU A 33 3.17 3.71 1.56
CA LEU A 33 4.56 4.10 1.32
C LEU A 33 5.28 4.42 2.65
N PRO A 34 6.54 3.96 2.85
CA PRO A 34 7.25 4.14 4.11
C PRO A 34 7.64 5.61 4.38
N THR A 35 7.57 6.47 3.36
CA THR A 35 7.87 7.90 3.46
C THR A 35 6.72 8.72 4.05
N LEU A 36 5.50 8.18 4.10
CA LEU A 36 4.35 8.88 4.68
C LEU A 36 4.38 8.83 6.20
N THR A 37 4.13 9.97 6.84
CA THR A 37 3.81 10.05 8.27
C THR A 37 2.46 9.40 8.56
N ASP A 38 2.20 9.06 9.83
CA ASP A 38 0.92 8.47 10.23
C ASP A 38 -0.25 9.45 10.06
N GLU A 39 0.01 10.76 10.20
CA GLU A 39 -0.98 11.81 9.94
C GLU A 39 -1.36 11.89 8.45
N GLU A 40 -0.37 11.85 7.55
CA GLU A 40 -0.62 11.83 6.10
C GLU A 40 -1.34 10.56 5.68
N ALA A 41 -0.91 9.39 6.18
CA ALA A 41 -1.53 8.12 5.89
C ALA A 41 -3.01 8.10 6.35
N THR A 42 -3.31 8.63 7.53
CA THR A 42 -4.69 8.71 8.04
C THR A 42 -5.58 9.61 7.17
N LYS A 43 -5.04 10.70 6.61
CA LYS A 43 -5.77 11.58 5.68
C LYS A 43 -5.98 10.94 4.32
N LEU A 44 -4.99 10.22 3.81
CA LEU A 44 -5.01 9.61 2.48
C LEU A 44 -5.83 8.31 2.43
N PHE A 45 -5.91 7.58 3.54
CA PHE A 45 -6.60 6.30 3.62
C PHE A 45 -7.74 6.35 4.66
N PRO A 46 -8.90 6.94 4.32
CA PRO A 46 -10.03 7.10 5.25
C PRO A 46 -10.66 5.77 5.68
N ASN A 47 -10.44 4.70 4.91
CA ASN A 47 -10.83 3.33 5.29
C ASN A 47 -9.86 2.69 6.31
N GLY A 48 -8.83 3.42 6.74
CA GLY A 48 -7.80 2.98 7.66
C GLY A 48 -6.69 2.16 7.01
N TYR A 49 -5.65 1.91 7.79
CA TYR A 49 -4.55 0.99 7.46
C TYR A 49 -4.14 0.22 8.73
N THR A 50 -3.54 -0.94 8.55
CA THR A 50 -3.04 -1.80 9.63
C THR A 50 -1.52 -1.82 9.62
N THR A 51 -0.89 -1.59 10.78
CA THR A 51 0.55 -1.75 10.95
C THR A 51 0.86 -3.15 11.47
N VAL A 52 1.74 -3.87 10.79
CA VAL A 52 2.19 -5.20 11.22
C VAL A 52 3.42 -5.04 12.14
N PRO A 53 3.36 -5.56 13.38
CA PRO A 53 4.50 -5.48 14.30
C PRO A 53 5.64 -6.39 13.83
N VAL A 54 6.86 -5.88 13.90
CA VAL A 54 8.09 -6.60 13.53
C VAL A 54 9.15 -6.47 14.63
N PRO A 55 10.10 -7.42 14.75
CA PRO A 55 11.10 -7.41 15.84
C PRO A 55 11.98 -6.15 15.90
N SER A 56 12.12 -5.42 14.79
CA SER A 56 12.87 -4.16 14.76
C SER A 56 12.11 -2.96 15.37
N GLU A 57 10.85 -3.13 15.77
CA GLU A 57 9.95 -2.09 16.31
C GLU A 57 9.60 -0.95 15.34
N LYS A 58 10.23 -0.90 14.17
CA LYS A 58 9.89 0.04 13.10
C LYS A 58 8.52 -0.26 12.49
N THR A 59 7.81 0.79 12.10
CA THR A 59 6.41 0.74 11.62
C THR A 59 6.28 0.82 10.10
N TYR A 60 7.22 0.24 9.34
CA TYR A 60 7.22 0.36 7.87
C TYR A 60 6.32 -0.66 7.15
N ILE A 61 5.86 -1.72 7.82
CA ILE A 61 4.91 -2.68 7.24
C ILE A 61 3.50 -2.19 7.55
N ARG A 62 2.93 -1.40 6.64
CA ARG A 62 1.59 -0.83 6.75
C ARG A 62 0.74 -1.26 5.56
N ILE A 63 -0.44 -1.79 5.81
CA ILE A 63 -1.33 -2.42 4.83
C ILE A 63 -2.65 -1.64 4.78
N THR A 64 -3.12 -1.28 3.59
CA THR A 64 -4.38 -0.57 3.37
C THR A 64 -5.19 -1.25 2.26
N PRO A 65 -6.53 -1.25 2.29
CA PRO A 65 -7.33 -1.63 1.12
C PRO A 65 -6.95 -0.81 -0.11
N GLN A 66 -7.13 -1.36 -1.32
CA GLN A 66 -6.88 -0.60 -2.54
C GLN A 66 -7.76 0.67 -2.57
N PRO A 67 -7.17 1.88 -2.69
CA PRO A 67 -7.88 3.16 -2.64
C PRO A 67 -8.42 3.65 -3.99
#